data_AF-A0A817XL62-F1
#
_entry.id   AF-A0A817XL62-F1
#
_cell.length_a   1.000
_cell.length_b   1.000
_cell.length_c   1.000
_cell.angle_alpha   90.00
_cell.angle_beta   90.00
_cell.angle_gamma   90.00
#
_symmetry.space_group_name_H-M   'P 1'
#
loop_
_entity.id
_entity.type
_entity.pdbx_description
1 polymer ?
#
loop_
_entity_poly.entity_id
_entity_poly.type
_entity_poly.pdbx_seq_one_letter_code
_entity_poly.pdbx_strand_id
1 'polypeptide(L)'
;MNHDRAKYRYDYSSSIREFASCVFILGGRNVYEFVRLNIPGFLPSLTVIQALIDASTNYFQEGEFRYNVMSHYISSKNLKFVYAAEDCTSVIPKITYNTRSNNFTGFVPPLKGGLPQINTFSTESFAELQHWFCTVSMPHLLNAYMIQL
;
A
#
# COMPACT_ATOMS: atom_id res chain seq x y z
N MET A 1 2.11 -31.68 -13.60
CA MET A 1 3.40 -32.28 -13.19
C MET A 1 4.36 -31.14 -12.89
N ASN A 2 4.76 -30.98 -11.62
CA ASN A 2 5.65 -29.91 -11.14
C ASN A 2 7.04 -30.54 -10.92
N HIS A 3 7.92 -30.48 -11.92
CA HIS A 3 9.20 -31.22 -11.87
C HIS A 3 10.47 -30.39 -11.69
N ASP A 4 10.39 -29.07 -11.52
CA ASP A 4 11.58 -28.23 -11.28
C ASP A 4 11.36 -27.28 -10.09
N ARG A 5 11.26 -27.82 -8.88
CA ARG A 5 11.49 -26.98 -7.68
C ARG A 5 13.00 -26.77 -7.54
N ALA A 6 13.43 -25.50 -7.56
CA ALA A 6 14.83 -25.13 -7.36
C ALA A 6 15.39 -25.81 -6.09
N LYS A 7 16.45 -26.60 -6.29
CA LYS A 7 17.12 -27.42 -5.26
C LYS A 7 17.95 -26.59 -4.28
N TYR A 8 18.12 -25.30 -4.54
CA TYR A 8 18.99 -24.40 -3.80
C TYR A 8 18.19 -23.35 -3.02
N ARG A 9 18.45 -23.28 -1.72
CA ARG A 9 17.92 -22.24 -0.83
C ARG A 9 18.95 -21.13 -0.75
N TYR A 10 18.78 -20.09 -1.55
CA TYR A 10 19.62 -18.90 -1.49
C TYR A 10 19.26 -18.07 -0.26
N ASP A 11 20.27 -17.69 0.51
CA ASP A 11 20.12 -16.65 1.52
C ASP A 11 20.65 -15.32 0.96
N TYR A 12 19.86 -14.28 1.13
CA TYR A 12 20.12 -12.97 0.55
C TYR A 12 20.46 -11.99 1.66
N SER A 13 21.56 -11.26 1.50
CA SER A 13 21.93 -10.15 2.39
C SER A 13 20.88 -9.04 2.36
N SER A 14 20.88 -8.18 3.38
CA SER A 14 20.01 -7.01 3.45
C SER A 14 20.13 -6.12 2.21
N SER A 15 21.35 -5.86 1.73
CA SER A 15 21.60 -5.04 0.55
C SER A 15 20.97 -5.61 -0.72
N ILE A 16 21.00 -6.94 -0.90
CA ILE A 16 20.33 -7.57 -2.06
C ILE A 16 18.81 -7.50 -1.92
N ARG A 17 18.28 -7.65 -0.71
CA ARG A 17 16.84 -7.51 -0.45
C ARG A 17 16.35 -6.09 -0.74
N GLU A 18 17.09 -5.08 -0.31
CA GLU A 18 16.79 -3.66 -0.59
C GLU A 18 16.86 -3.36 -2.09
N PHE A 19 17.94 -3.78 -2.75
CA PHE A 19 18.09 -3.64 -4.19
C PHE A 19 16.93 -4.32 -4.95
N ALA A 20 16.58 -5.56 -4.57
CA ALA A 20 15.49 -6.30 -5.18
C ALA A 20 14.13 -5.62 -4.98
N SER A 21 13.87 -5.05 -3.80
CA SER A 21 12.67 -4.23 -3.55
C SER A 21 12.64 -2.99 -4.46
N CYS A 22 13.76 -2.30 -4.65
CA CYS A 22 13.83 -1.17 -5.58
C CYS A 22 13.55 -1.60 -7.03
N VAL A 23 14.14 -2.70 -7.50
CA VAL A 23 13.87 -3.22 -8.86
C VAL A 23 12.39 -3.59 -9.01
N PHE A 24 11.79 -4.21 -8.00
CA PHE A 24 10.38 -4.58 -8.04
C PHE A 24 9.45 -3.36 -8.06
N ILE A 25 9.71 -2.36 -7.21
CA ILE A 25 8.89 -1.15 -7.09
C ILE A 25 9.02 -0.28 -8.35
N LEU A 26 10.25 -0.06 -8.84
CA LEU A 26 10.51 0.85 -9.96
C LEU A 26 10.30 0.19 -11.32
N GLY A 27 10.70 -1.07 -11.47
CA GLY A 27 10.57 -1.83 -12.72
C GLY A 27 9.24 -2.56 -12.86
N GLY A 28 8.51 -2.75 -11.77
CA GLY A 28 7.29 -3.53 -11.74
C GLY A 28 7.52 -5.04 -11.82
N ARG A 29 6.44 -5.79 -11.59
CA ARG A 29 6.46 -7.25 -11.48
C ARG A 29 7.05 -7.96 -12.70
N ASN A 30 6.74 -7.47 -13.91
CA ASN A 30 7.16 -8.12 -15.15
C ASN A 30 8.67 -8.01 -15.39
N VAL A 31 9.24 -6.83 -15.17
CA VAL A 31 10.69 -6.61 -15.27
C VAL A 31 11.42 -7.42 -14.20
N TYR A 32 10.89 -7.43 -12.98
CA TYR A 32 11.47 -8.20 -11.89
C TYR A 32 11.52 -9.71 -12.21
N GLU A 33 10.40 -10.30 -12.66
CA GLU A 33 10.36 -11.72 -13.03
C GLU A 33 11.27 -12.02 -14.23
N PHE A 34 11.31 -11.13 -15.22
CA PHE A 34 12.20 -11.29 -16.37
C PHE A 34 13.66 -11.42 -15.91
N VAL A 35 14.15 -10.51 -15.06
CA VAL A 35 15.52 -10.58 -14.56
C VAL A 35 15.74 -11.84 -13.71
N ARG A 36 14.79 -12.16 -12.82
CA ARG A 36 14.90 -13.32 -11.92
C ARG A 36 14.98 -14.65 -12.68
N LEU A 37 14.21 -14.81 -13.75
CA LEU A 37 14.18 -16.03 -14.55
C LEU A 37 15.43 -16.17 -15.44
N ASN A 38 16.01 -15.05 -15.90
CA ASN A 38 17.21 -15.07 -16.73
C ASN A 38 18.50 -15.20 -15.92
N ILE A 39 18.50 -14.84 -14.63
CA ILE A 39 19.69 -14.93 -13.75
C ILE A 39 19.34 -15.70 -12.47
N PRO A 40 19.39 -17.05 -12.49
CA PRO A 40 19.01 -17.87 -11.34
C PRO A 40 19.84 -17.55 -10.09
N GLY A 41 19.16 -17.32 -8.96
CA GLY A 41 19.80 -17.02 -7.67
C GLY A 41 20.25 -15.57 -7.48
N PHE A 42 20.04 -14.70 -8.47
CA PHE A 42 20.38 -13.27 -8.35
C PHE A 42 19.34 -12.50 -7.53
N LEU A 43 18.05 -12.77 -7.77
CA LEU A 43 16.95 -12.07 -7.13
C LEU A 43 16.07 -13.03 -6.29
N PRO A 44 15.59 -12.59 -5.11
CA PRO A 44 14.63 -13.35 -4.31
C PRO A 44 13.35 -13.71 -5.07
N SER A 45 12.63 -14.72 -4.56
CA SER A 45 11.33 -15.08 -5.12
C SER A 45 10.29 -13.96 -4.88
N LEU A 46 9.21 -13.94 -5.67
CA LEU A 46 8.14 -12.95 -5.51
C LEU A 46 7.52 -13.00 -4.12
N THR A 47 7.38 -14.21 -3.56
CA THR A 47 6.84 -14.38 -2.21
C THR A 47 7.73 -13.71 -1.17
N VAL A 48 9.07 -13.80 -1.32
CA VAL A 48 10.02 -13.15 -0.42
C VAL A 48 9.95 -11.64 -0.56
N ILE A 49 9.91 -11.12 -1.79
CA ILE A 49 9.79 -9.67 -2.02
C ILE A 49 8.47 -9.11 -1.50
N GLN A 50 7.37 -9.79 -1.76
CA GLN A 50 6.07 -9.36 -1.24
C GLN A 50 6.08 -9.32 0.28
N ALA A 51 6.62 -10.37 0.93
CA ALA A 51 6.76 -10.38 2.38
C ALA A 51 7.68 -9.26 2.90
N LEU A 52 8.76 -8.91 2.18
CA LEU A 52 9.64 -7.80 2.55
C LEU A 52 8.95 -6.45 2.42
N ILE A 53 8.15 -6.26 1.37
CA ILE A 53 7.36 -5.04 1.16
C ILE A 53 6.29 -4.93 2.25
N ASP A 54 5.55 -6.00 2.51
CA ASP A 54 4.49 -6.05 3.52
C ASP A 54 5.03 -5.85 4.95
N ALA A 55 6.23 -6.35 5.22
CA ALA A 55 6.95 -6.21 6.49
C ALA A 55 7.63 -4.85 6.64
N SER A 56 7.89 -4.13 5.55
CA SER A 56 8.37 -2.76 5.64
C SER A 56 7.32 -1.95 6.41
N THR A 57 7.75 -1.23 7.44
CA THR A 57 6.90 -0.48 8.41
C THR A 57 6.10 0.67 7.77
N ASN A 58 6.03 0.71 6.44
CA ASN A 58 5.35 1.69 5.62
C ASN A 58 3.99 1.21 5.14
N TYR A 59 3.30 0.38 5.92
CA TYR A 59 1.88 0.18 5.70
C TYR A 59 1.14 1.49 5.96
N PHE A 60 0.49 2.01 4.93
CA PHE A 60 -0.38 3.16 5.01
C PHE A 60 -1.81 2.68 5.07
N GLN A 61 -2.55 3.16 6.06
CA GLN A 61 -3.98 2.94 6.10
C GLN A 61 -4.72 3.96 5.22
N GLU A 62 -5.84 3.55 4.61
CA GLU A 62 -6.73 4.46 3.87
C GLU A 62 -7.14 5.66 4.74
N GLY A 63 -6.94 6.87 4.21
CA GLY A 63 -7.20 8.12 4.91
C GLY A 63 -6.17 8.50 5.99
N GLU A 64 -5.08 7.74 6.16
CA GLU A 64 -4.00 8.07 7.11
C GLU A 64 -2.98 9.02 6.48
N PHE A 65 -2.76 10.17 7.13
CA PHE A 65 -1.75 11.14 6.75
C PHE A 65 -0.61 11.17 7.77
N ARG A 66 0.63 10.93 7.31
CA ARG A 66 1.84 10.97 8.17
C ARG A 66 2.39 12.39 8.33
N TYR A 67 1.62 13.27 8.99
CA TYR A 67 1.99 14.67 9.22
C TYR A 67 3.35 14.85 9.90
N ASN A 68 3.71 13.95 10.82
CA ASN A 68 4.98 14.00 11.55
C ASN A 68 6.19 13.87 10.62
N VAL A 69 6.13 12.91 9.69
CA VAL A 69 7.19 12.68 8.70
C VAL A 69 7.28 13.85 7.74
N MET A 70 6.13 14.38 7.31
CA MET A 70 6.07 15.56 6.45
C MET A 70 6.63 16.81 7.15
N SER A 71 6.27 17.06 8.41
CA SER A 71 6.78 18.19 9.20
C SER A 71 8.31 18.12 9.37
N HIS A 72 8.84 16.94 9.66
CA HIS A 72 10.29 16.71 9.73
C HIS A 72 10.95 16.98 8.36
N TYR A 73 10.36 16.50 7.27
CA TYR A 73 10.86 16.74 5.92
C TYR A 73 10.89 18.23 5.57
N ILE A 74 9.80 18.96 5.82
CA ILE A 74 9.68 20.41 5.61
C ILE A 74 10.78 21.15 6.35
N SER A 75 10.95 20.83 7.64
CA SER A 75 11.97 21.44 8.50
C SER A 75 13.37 21.16 7.97
N SER A 76 13.65 19.91 7.54
CA SER A 76 14.95 19.51 7.01
C SER A 76 15.33 20.17 5.68
N LYS A 77 14.33 20.62 4.91
CA LYS A 77 14.50 21.27 3.61
C LYS A 77 14.28 22.79 3.64
N ASN A 78 13.99 23.35 4.82
CA ASN A 78 13.64 24.76 5.00
C ASN A 78 12.52 25.23 4.04
N LEU A 79 11.52 24.37 3.83
CA LEU A 79 10.38 24.66 2.97
C LEU A 79 9.31 25.42 3.76
N LYS A 80 8.61 26.36 3.11
CA LYS A 80 7.54 27.15 3.74
C LYS A 80 6.13 26.60 3.45
N PHE A 81 5.97 25.87 2.36
CA PHE A 81 4.69 25.34 1.91
C PHE A 81 4.91 23.94 1.33
N VAL A 82 3.99 23.03 1.64
CA VAL A 82 3.92 21.71 1.01
C VAL A 82 2.46 21.40 0.69
N TYR A 83 2.25 20.89 -0.51
CA TYR A 83 0.99 20.30 -0.91
C TYR A 83 1.16 18.79 -0.82
N ALA A 84 0.29 18.14 -0.03
CA ALA A 84 0.19 16.69 0.01
C ALA A 84 -1.09 16.29 -0.71
N ALA A 85 -0.97 15.30 -1.59
CA ALA A 85 -2.08 14.57 -2.17
C ALA A 85 -1.89 13.09 -1.83
N GLU A 86 -2.98 12.39 -1.54
CA GLU A 86 -2.94 10.94 -1.40
C GLU A 86 -2.65 10.32 -2.77
N ASP A 87 -1.64 9.44 -2.83
CA ASP A 87 -1.28 8.73 -4.06
C ASP A 87 -2.30 7.63 -4.33
N CYS A 88 -3.27 7.92 -5.19
CA CYS A 88 -4.24 6.94 -5.66
C CYS A 88 -3.64 6.08 -6.78
N THR A 89 -2.76 5.16 -6.41
CA THR A 89 -2.14 4.19 -7.32
C THR A 89 -3.14 3.21 -7.97
N SER A 90 -4.35 3.09 -7.43
CA SER A 90 -5.42 2.27 -8.03
C SER A 90 -6.81 2.79 -7.66
N VAL A 91 -7.72 2.81 -8.63
CA VAL A 91 -9.16 2.82 -8.34
C VAL A 91 -9.49 1.46 -7.75
N ILE A 92 -10.18 1.43 -6.61
CA ILE A 92 -10.67 0.19 -5.98
C ILE A 92 -12.07 -0.10 -6.57
N PRO A 93 -12.20 -1.00 -7.57
CA PRO A 93 -13.49 -1.22 -8.24
C PRO A 93 -14.49 -2.00 -7.38
N LYS A 94 -14.03 -2.59 -6.28
CA LYS A 94 -14.80 -3.46 -5.41
C LYS A 94 -14.34 -3.26 -3.98
N ILE A 95 -15.29 -3.20 -3.04
CA ILE A 95 -14.97 -3.16 -1.62
C ILE A 95 -14.11 -4.37 -1.25
N THR A 96 -12.96 -4.13 -0.63
CA THR A 96 -12.06 -5.19 -0.18
C THR A 96 -11.85 -5.14 1.32
N TYR A 97 -11.87 -6.32 1.95
CA TYR A 97 -11.58 -6.45 3.36
C TYR A 97 -10.08 -6.47 3.58
N ASN A 98 -9.61 -5.59 4.46
CA ASN A 98 -8.22 -5.54 4.88
C ASN A 98 -8.07 -6.27 6.22
N THR A 99 -7.40 -7.42 6.19
CA THR A 99 -7.17 -8.27 7.38
C THR A 99 -6.23 -7.64 8.39
N ARG A 100 -5.32 -6.74 7.97
CA ARG A 100 -4.33 -6.12 8.86
C ARG A 100 -4.93 -5.04 9.74
N SER A 101 -5.84 -4.24 9.18
CA SER A 101 -6.53 -3.15 9.90
C SER A 101 -7.95 -3.50 10.34
N ASN A 102 -8.43 -4.71 10.06
CA ASN A 102 -9.83 -5.14 10.27
C ASN A 102 -10.83 -4.11 9.74
N ASN A 103 -10.63 -3.64 8.51
CA ASN A 103 -11.41 -2.55 7.92
C ASN A 103 -11.77 -2.87 6.47
N PHE A 104 -12.96 -2.46 6.04
CA PHE A 104 -13.34 -2.50 4.63
C PHE A 104 -12.84 -1.24 3.91
N THR A 105 -12.19 -1.45 2.78
CA THR A 105 -11.59 -0.39 1.94
C THR A 105 -12.35 -0.25 0.62
N GLY A 106 -12.41 0.96 0.09
CA GLY A 106 -13.14 1.28 -1.15
C GLY A 106 -14.51 1.94 -0.95
N PHE A 107 -14.94 2.16 0.29
CA PHE A 107 -16.02 3.10 0.61
C PHE A 107 -15.46 4.52 0.72
N VAL A 108 -16.30 5.55 0.52
CA VAL A 108 -15.88 6.93 0.80
C VAL A 108 -15.96 7.19 2.31
N PRO A 109 -14.83 7.42 3.01
CA PRO A 109 -14.86 7.72 4.44
C PRO A 109 -15.48 9.12 4.68
N PRO A 110 -16.24 9.30 5.76
CA PRO A 110 -16.74 10.61 6.17
C PRO A 110 -15.58 11.54 6.50
N LEU A 111 -15.79 12.84 6.28
CA LEU A 111 -14.78 13.86 6.50
C LEU A 111 -15.00 14.56 7.85
N LYS A 112 -13.93 14.72 8.63
CA LYS A 112 -13.90 15.56 9.83
C LYS A 112 -12.84 16.64 9.66
N GLY A 113 -13.28 17.89 9.53
CA GLY A 113 -12.37 19.02 9.27
C GLY A 113 -11.70 18.94 7.90
N GLY A 114 -12.39 18.40 6.89
CA GLY A 114 -11.87 18.23 5.53
C GLY A 114 -10.97 17.00 5.34
N LEU A 115 -10.71 16.22 6.40
CA LEU A 115 -9.87 15.02 6.35
C LEU A 115 -10.71 13.74 6.50
N PRO A 116 -10.38 12.67 5.77
CA PRO A 116 -11.04 11.39 5.92
C PRO A 116 -10.82 10.81 7.32
N GLN A 117 -11.86 10.22 7.88
CA GLN A 117 -11.78 9.52 9.16
C GLN A 117 -11.28 8.08 8.95
N ILE A 118 -10.12 7.78 9.53
CA ILE A 118 -9.53 6.44 9.52
C ILE A 118 -10.42 5.42 10.25
N ASN A 119 -10.36 4.15 9.85
CA ASN A 119 -11.08 3.03 10.48
C ASN A 119 -12.62 3.20 10.55
N THR A 120 -13.23 4.00 9.68
CA THR A 120 -14.68 4.22 9.74
C THR A 120 -15.48 2.94 9.43
N PHE A 121 -14.98 2.08 8.54
CA PHE A 121 -15.69 0.90 8.07
C PHE A 121 -15.14 -0.38 8.70
N SER A 122 -14.94 -0.34 10.02
CA SER A 122 -14.56 -1.51 10.83
C SER A 122 -15.79 -2.01 11.57
N THR A 123 -16.17 -3.27 11.35
CA THR A 123 -17.31 -3.91 12.04
C THR A 123 -17.11 -5.42 12.12
N GLU A 124 -17.70 -6.01 13.15
CA GLU A 124 -17.86 -7.46 13.29
C GLU A 124 -19.29 -7.93 12.94
N SER A 125 -20.18 -7.00 12.58
CA SER A 125 -21.59 -7.25 12.30
C SER A 125 -21.89 -7.28 10.81
N PHE A 126 -22.43 -8.39 10.33
CA PHE A 126 -22.91 -8.50 8.95
C PHE A 126 -24.04 -7.48 8.64
N ALA A 127 -24.90 -7.20 9.62
CA ALA A 127 -26.01 -6.25 9.42
C ALA A 127 -25.51 -4.82 9.18
N GLU A 128 -24.43 -4.43 9.87
CA GLU A 128 -23.79 -3.13 9.69
C GLU A 128 -23.06 -3.04 8.33
N LEU A 129 -22.35 -4.11 7.95
CA LEU A 129 -21.75 -4.21 6.62
C LEU A 129 -22.80 -4.10 5.50
N GLN A 130 -23.91 -4.84 5.64
CA GLN A 130 -25.01 -4.80 4.68
C GLN A 130 -25.62 -3.39 4.60
N HIS A 131 -25.78 -2.73 5.74
CA HIS A 131 -26.23 -1.34 5.80
C HIS A 131 -25.31 -0.44 4.97
N TRP A 132 -23.99 -0.50 5.16
CA TRP A 132 -23.04 0.32 4.39
C TRP A 132 -23.09 0.06 2.89
N PHE A 133 -23.20 -1.20 2.47
CA PHE A 133 -23.34 -1.55 1.05
C PHE A 133 -24.59 -0.94 0.41
N CYS A 134 -25.65 -0.72 1.18
CA CYS A 134 -26.90 -0.14 0.70
C CYS A 134 -26.95 1.39 0.80
N THR A 135 -26.24 1.99 1.76
CA THR A 135 -26.40 3.41 2.10
C THR A 135 -25.19 4.28 1.77
N VAL A 136 -23.99 3.72 1.74
CA VAL A 136 -22.75 4.47 1.50
C VAL A 136 -22.42 4.46 0.02
N SER A 137 -22.15 5.63 -0.54
CA SER A 137 -21.74 5.76 -1.93
C SER A 137 -20.35 5.18 -2.16
N MET A 138 -20.22 4.36 -3.20
CA MET A 138 -18.93 3.99 -3.76
C MET A 138 -18.31 5.19 -4.49
N PRO A 139 -17.00 5.45 -4.36
CA PRO A 139 -16.35 6.48 -5.15
C PRO A 139 -16.40 6.09 -6.64
N HIS A 140 -17.06 6.92 -7.45
CA HIS A 140 -17.08 6.75 -8.91
C HIS A 140 -15.88 7.43 -9.58
N LEU A 141 -15.16 8.27 -8.83
CA LEU A 141 -14.06 9.12 -9.26
C LEU A 141 -12.96 9.15 -8.19
N LEU A 142 -11.88 9.89 -8.48
CA LEU A 142 -10.75 10.14 -7.59
C LEU A 142 -11.15 11.02 -6.39
N ASN A 143 -10.78 10.60 -5.17
CA ASN A 143 -10.80 11.47 -4.00
C ASN A 143 -9.48 12.23 -3.90
N ALA A 144 -9.51 13.55 -4.04
CA ALA A 144 -8.32 14.40 -3.90
C ALA A 144 -8.47 15.30 -2.66
N TYR A 145 -7.52 15.17 -1.73
CA TYR A 145 -7.45 16.00 -0.53
C TYR A 145 -6.35 17.06 -0.70
N MET A 146 -6.71 18.33 -0.55
CA MET A 146 -5.75 19.44 -0.55
C MET A 146 -5.63 19.98 0.88
N ILE A 147 -4.44 19.87 1.45
CA ILE A 147 -4.14 20.33 2.80
C ILE A 147 -3.16 21.49 2.73
N GLN A 148 -3.48 22.57 3.43
CA GLN A 148 -2.56 23.69 3.67
C GLN A 148 -2.10 23.61 5.13
N LEU A 149 -0.79 23.45 5.34
CA LEU A 149 -0.14 23.49 6.65
C LEU A 149 0.58 24.82 6.85
#